data_AF-I3SW47-F1
#
_entry.id   AF-I3SW47-F1
#
_cell.length_a   1.000
_cell.length_b   1.000
_cell.length_c   1.000
_cell.angle_alpha   90.00
_cell.angle_beta   90.00
_cell.angle_gamma   90.00
#
_symmetry.space_group_name_H-M   'P 1'
#
loop_
_entity.id
_entity.type
_entity.pdbx_description
1 polymer ?
#
loop_
_entity_poly.entity_id
_entity_poly.type
_entity_poly.pdbx_seq_one_letter_code
_entity_poly.pdbx_strand_id
1 'polypeptide(L)'
;MWRFKPFMHKEPTGLEGRSIDIGNLKINVQKAIAEGGFSCVYLARDAVHMSKQYALKHIICNDEESLGLVKKEISVIKSLVGHPNVVTLLAHTIFDMGRTKEAFLVMEFCEKSLVNVLESRGAGYFDEKQVFVIFRDVCNAVFAMHC
;
A
#
# COMPACT_ATOMS: atom_id res chain seq x y z
N MET A 1 -5.57 39.46 25.68
CA MET A 1 -5.32 38.27 26.51
C MET A 1 -5.71 37.04 25.70
N TRP A 2 -4.76 36.47 24.95
CA TRP A 2 -5.00 35.32 24.06
C TRP A 2 -5.01 34.04 24.89
N ARG A 3 -6.17 33.39 25.01
CA ARG A 3 -6.30 32.11 25.70
C ARG A 3 -5.88 31.01 24.72
N PHE A 4 -4.73 30.39 25.00
CA PHE A 4 -4.35 29.10 24.41
C PHE A 4 -5.48 28.10 24.69
N LYS A 5 -6.14 27.63 23.63
CA LYS A 5 -7.00 26.45 23.74
C LYS A 5 -6.08 25.23 23.86
N PRO A 6 -6.25 24.37 24.88
CA PRO A 6 -5.46 23.16 25.00
C PRO A 6 -5.71 22.26 23.80
N PHE A 7 -4.65 21.56 23.37
CA PHE A 7 -4.65 20.55 22.32
C PHE A 7 -5.93 19.72 22.34
N MET A 8 -6.78 19.92 21.33
CA MET A 8 -7.78 18.92 21.01
C MET A 8 -7.04 17.71 20.47
N HIS A 9 -7.23 16.56 21.11
CA HIS A 9 -6.91 15.28 20.47
C HIS A 9 -7.64 15.25 19.13
N LYS A 10 -6.89 15.28 18.02
CA LYS A 10 -7.43 14.94 16.71
C LYS A 10 -8.04 13.54 16.84
N GLU A 11 -9.33 13.40 16.57
CA GLU A 11 -9.90 12.09 16.26
C GLU A 11 -9.04 11.45 15.16
N PRO A 12 -8.74 10.13 15.23
CA PRO A 12 -7.94 9.51 14.20
C PRO A 12 -8.78 9.44 12.92
N THR A 13 -8.56 10.40 12.01
CA THR A 13 -9.13 10.44 10.66
C THR A 13 -8.63 9.30 9.77
N GLY A 14 -7.80 8.40 10.29
CA GLY A 14 -7.25 7.25 9.58
C GLY A 14 -7.62 5.90 10.21
N LEU A 15 -7.14 4.83 9.57
CA LEU A 15 -7.35 3.46 10.02
C LEU A 15 -6.35 3.00 11.09
N GLU A 16 -5.40 3.85 11.50
CA GLU A 16 -4.37 3.53 12.48
C GLU A 16 -4.95 3.01 13.79
N GLY A 17 -4.38 1.92 14.30
CA GLY A 17 -4.83 1.24 15.52
C GLY A 17 -6.06 0.34 15.34
N ARG A 18 -6.69 0.29 14.16
CA ARG A 18 -7.85 -0.57 13.91
C ARG A 18 -7.41 -2.00 13.53
N SER A 19 -8.23 -2.97 13.93
CA SER A 19 -8.15 -4.34 13.43
C SER A 19 -9.19 -4.54 12.33
N ILE A 20 -8.78 -5.09 11.18
CA ILE A 20 -9.64 -5.27 10.00
C ILE A 20 -9.51 -6.70 9.50
N ASP A 21 -10.66 -7.31 9.21
CA ASP A 21 -10.75 -8.61 8.57
C ASP A 21 -10.88 -8.41 7.05
N ILE A 22 -9.92 -8.90 6.27
CA ILE A 22 -9.85 -8.75 4.82
C ILE A 22 -9.63 -10.12 4.19
N GLY A 23 -10.68 -10.66 3.59
CA GLY A 23 -10.66 -12.02 3.05
C GLY A 23 -10.35 -13.04 4.15
N ASN A 24 -9.25 -13.76 4.01
CA ASN A 24 -8.75 -14.74 4.97
C ASN A 24 -7.73 -14.17 5.96
N LEU A 25 -7.43 -12.87 5.93
CA LEU A 25 -6.45 -12.22 6.79
C LEU A 25 -7.13 -11.34 7.83
N LYS A 26 -6.63 -11.41 9.06
CA LYS A 26 -6.93 -10.44 10.11
C LYS A 26 -5.68 -9.62 10.38
N ILE A 27 -5.79 -8.31 10.20
CA ILE A 27 -4.63 -7.41 10.29
C ILE A 27 -4.88 -6.28 11.29
N ASN A 28 -3.81 -5.85 11.94
CA ASN A 28 -3.77 -4.66 12.79
C ASN A 28 -3.06 -3.55 12.03
N VAL A 29 -3.78 -2.47 11.75
CA VAL A 29 -3.26 -1.30 11.04
C VAL A 29 -2.36 -0.49 11.99
N GLN A 30 -1.12 -0.22 11.58
CA GLN A 30 -0.17 0.52 12.40
C GLN A 30 -0.14 2.00 12.06
N LYS A 31 0.54 2.37 10.98
CA LYS A 31 0.77 3.77 10.60
C LYS A 31 0.61 3.97 9.11
N ALA A 32 0.20 5.16 8.69
CA ALA A 32 0.26 5.57 7.29
C ALA A 32 1.72 5.61 6.81
N ILE A 33 1.97 5.11 5.61
CA ILE A 33 3.28 5.11 4.95
C ILE A 33 3.28 5.83 3.61
N ALA A 34 2.10 6.01 3.00
CA ALA A 34 1.91 6.87 1.84
C ALA A 34 0.47 7.37 1.79
N GLU A 35 0.26 8.60 1.29
CA GLU A 35 -1.06 9.19 1.11
C GLU A 35 -1.18 9.75 -0.31
N GLY A 36 -2.35 9.56 -0.91
CA GLY A 36 -2.79 10.16 -2.16
C GLY A 36 -4.24 10.61 -2.03
N GLY A 37 -4.74 11.40 -2.99
CA GLY A 37 -6.02 12.11 -2.84
C GLY A 37 -7.20 11.28 -2.33
N PHE A 38 -7.37 10.05 -2.85
CA PHE A 38 -8.47 9.14 -2.47
C PHE A 38 -7.98 7.78 -1.95
N SER A 39 -6.69 7.67 -1.61
CA SER A 39 -6.09 6.41 -1.17
C SER A 39 -4.98 6.65 -0.15
N CYS A 40 -4.93 5.81 0.87
CA CYS A 40 -3.84 5.78 1.83
C CYS A 40 -3.25 4.37 1.87
N VAL A 41 -1.93 4.27 1.98
CA VAL A 41 -1.24 3.01 2.23
C VAL A 41 -0.75 3.01 3.67
N TYR A 42 -1.08 1.95 4.40
CA TYR A 42 -0.68 1.75 5.78
C TYR A 42 0.28 0.58 5.91
N LEU A 43 1.23 0.67 6.84
CA LEU A 43 1.88 -0.50 7.41
C LEU A 43 0.86 -1.23 8.29
N ALA A 44 0.67 -2.52 8.08
CA ALA A 44 -0.13 -3.38 8.91
C ALA A 44 0.65 -4.62 9.37
N ARG A 45 0.17 -5.29 10.40
CA ARG A 45 0.71 -6.56 10.89
C ARG A 45 -0.37 -7.61 10.95
N ASP A 46 0.01 -8.85 10.74
CA ASP A 46 -0.87 -9.99 11.01
C ASP A 46 -1.29 -10.00 12.48
N ALA A 47 -2.58 -10.24 12.74
CA ALA A 47 -3.12 -10.23 14.10
C ALA A 47 -2.70 -11.47 14.91
N VAL A 48 -2.36 -12.58 14.24
CA VAL A 48 -1.88 -13.81 14.90
C VAL A 48 -0.36 -13.84 14.90
N HIS A 49 0.27 -13.52 13.77
CA HIS A 49 1.72 -13.58 13.60
C HIS A 49 2.34 -12.19 13.50
N MET A 50 2.52 -11.50 14.63
CA MET A 50 2.94 -10.09 14.66
C MET A 50 4.27 -9.77 13.95
N SER A 51 5.14 -10.76 13.69
CA SER A 51 6.35 -10.57 12.87
C SER A 51 6.04 -10.35 11.38
N LYS A 52 4.90 -10.84 10.90
CA LYS A 52 4.48 -10.73 9.50
C LYS A 52 3.85 -9.37 9.26
N GLN A 53 4.47 -8.59 8.38
CA GLN A 53 4.06 -7.24 8.01
C GLN A 53 3.41 -7.22 6.61
N TYR A 54 2.51 -6.26 6.42
CA TYR A 54 1.78 -6.06 5.18
C TYR A 54 1.71 -4.58 4.82
N ALA A 55 1.58 -4.29 3.53
CA ALA A 55 1.13 -3.00 3.04
C ALA A 55 -0.38 -3.08 2.80
N LEU A 56 -1.17 -2.27 3.51
CA LEU A 56 -2.60 -2.14 3.32
C LEU A 56 -2.89 -0.89 2.51
N LYS A 57 -3.34 -1.04 1.27
CA LYS A 57 -3.87 0.07 0.47
C LYS A 57 -5.38 0.17 0.72
N HIS A 58 -5.80 1.30 1.30
CA HIS A 58 -7.19 1.70 1.47
C HIS A 58 -7.55 2.72 0.38
N ILE A 59 -8.68 2.53 -0.28
CA ILE A 59 -9.15 3.36 -1.39
C ILE A 59 -10.63 3.69 -1.16
N ILE A 60 -10.97 4.97 -1.17
CA ILE A 60 -12.35 5.42 -1.10
C ILE A 60 -12.86 5.62 -2.54
N CYS A 61 -13.85 4.85 -2.93
CA CYS A 61 -14.51 4.91 -4.23
C CYS A 61 -15.81 5.72 -4.09
N ASN A 62 -15.86 6.87 -4.76
CA ASN A 62 -17.01 7.79 -4.70
C ASN A 62 -18.05 7.51 -5.80
N ASP A 63 -17.69 6.71 -6.80
CA ASP A 63 -18.50 6.42 -7.98
C ASP A 63 -18.16 5.03 -8.56
N GLU A 64 -18.90 4.61 -9.58
CA GLU A 64 -18.67 3.32 -10.25
C GLU A 64 -17.40 3.31 -11.12
N GLU A 65 -16.91 4.48 -11.55
CA GLU A 65 -15.68 4.59 -12.34
C GLU A 65 -14.45 4.25 -11.48
N SER A 66 -14.32 4.92 -10.32
CA SER A 66 -13.28 4.65 -9.32
C SER A 66 -13.33 3.20 -8.84
N LEU A 67 -14.53 2.64 -8.65
CA LEU A 67 -14.68 1.21 -8.35
C LEU A 67 -14.19 0.32 -9.50
N GLY A 68 -14.49 0.68 -10.75
CA GLY A 68 -14.00 -0.01 -11.94
C GLY A 68 -12.48 -0.02 -12.04
N LEU A 69 -11.83 1.11 -11.74
CA LEU A 69 -10.37 1.23 -11.67
C LEU A 69 -9.77 0.32 -10.60
N VAL A 70 -10.36 0.27 -9.41
CA VAL A 70 -9.90 -0.63 -8.34
C VAL A 70 -10.05 -2.10 -8.72
N LYS A 71 -11.19 -2.47 -9.33
CA LYS A 71 -11.39 -3.85 -9.83
C LYS A 71 -10.36 -4.22 -10.89
N LYS A 72 -10.02 -3.28 -11.79
CA LYS A 72 -8.97 -3.47 -12.79
C LYS A 72 -7.59 -3.62 -12.13
N GLU A 73 -7.25 -2.78 -11.15
CA GLU A 73 -6.01 -2.87 -10.38
C GLU A 73 -5.87 -4.26 -9.71
N ILE A 74 -6.92 -4.73 -9.03
CA ILE A 74 -6.95 -6.07 -8.42
C ILE A 74 -6.74 -7.16 -9.49
N SER A 75 -7.41 -7.05 -10.63
CA SER A 75 -7.31 -8.03 -11.71
C SER A 75 -5.88 -8.12 -12.28
N VAL A 76 -5.24 -6.98 -12.51
CA VAL A 76 -3.88 -6.92 -13.07
C VAL A 76 -2.86 -7.46 -12.08
N ILE A 77 -2.94 -7.11 -10.79
CA ILE A 77 -1.98 -7.63 -9.82
C ILE A 77 -2.15 -9.15 -9.67
N LYS A 78 -3.40 -9.66 -9.69
CA LYS A 78 -3.66 -11.11 -9.66
C LYS A 78 -3.10 -11.85 -10.86
N SER A 79 -3.12 -11.28 -12.06
CA SER A 79 -2.55 -11.95 -13.24
C SER A 79 -1.03 -12.04 -13.21
N LEU A 80 -0.36 -11.24 -12.37
CA LEU A 80 1.10 -11.20 -12.20
C LEU A 80 1.59 -11.93 -10.94
N VAL A 81 0.69 -12.69 -10.28
CA VAL A 81 1.01 -13.39 -9.04
C VAL A 81 2.22 -14.33 -9.22
N GLY A 82 3.16 -14.26 -8.29
CA GLY A 82 4.38 -15.08 -8.32
C GLY A 82 5.53 -14.50 -9.14
N HIS A 83 5.34 -13.38 -9.86
CA HIS A 83 6.45 -12.72 -10.54
C HIS A 83 7.39 -12.05 -9.52
N PRO A 84 8.71 -12.33 -9.55
CA PRO A 84 9.64 -11.89 -8.50
C PRO A 84 9.86 -10.37 -8.42
N ASN A 85 9.48 -9.64 -9.47
CA ASN A 85 9.62 -8.18 -9.55
C ASN A 85 8.29 -7.42 -9.43
N VAL A 86 7.20 -8.09 -9.06
CA VAL A 86 5.88 -7.47 -8.84
C VAL A 86 5.39 -7.82 -7.45
N VAL A 87 4.87 -6.83 -6.72
CA VAL A 87 4.31 -7.05 -5.38
C VAL A 87 3.10 -7.99 -5.44
N THR A 88 3.05 -8.91 -4.49
CA THR A 88 1.99 -9.91 -4.41
C THR A 88 0.77 -9.35 -3.69
N LEU A 89 -0.41 -9.46 -4.31
CA LEU A 89 -1.70 -9.25 -3.64
C LEU A 89 -2.07 -10.50 -2.83
N LEU A 90 -2.15 -10.34 -1.52
CA LEU A 90 -2.41 -11.44 -0.57
C LEU A 90 -3.89 -11.60 -0.26
N ALA A 91 -4.59 -10.48 -0.09
CA ALA A 91 -6.03 -10.45 0.14
C ALA A 91 -6.61 -9.12 -0.33
N HIS A 92 -7.91 -9.09 -0.58
CA HIS A 92 -8.63 -7.86 -0.87
C HIS A 92 -10.10 -8.00 -0.46
N THR A 93 -10.75 -6.88 -0.17
CA THR A 93 -12.20 -6.80 0.03
C THR A 93 -12.70 -5.42 -0.37
N ILE A 94 -13.99 -5.32 -0.68
CA ILE A 94 -14.67 -4.05 -0.97
C ILE A 94 -15.89 -3.99 -0.07
N PHE A 95 -15.91 -3.02 0.83
CA PHE A 95 -17.03 -2.75 1.72
C PHE A 95 -17.97 -1.71 1.10
N ASP A 96 -19.26 -1.98 1.18
CA ASP A 96 -20.29 -1.01 0.84
C ASP A 96 -20.64 -0.18 2.08
N MET A 97 -20.34 1.12 2.03
CA MET A 97 -20.61 2.07 3.11
C MET A 97 -21.88 2.88 2.83
N GLY A 98 -22.71 2.44 1.87
CA GLY A 98 -23.96 3.06 1.45
C GLY A 98 -23.76 4.25 0.50
N ARG A 99 -23.05 5.30 0.95
CA ARG A 99 -22.76 6.48 0.10
C ARG A 99 -21.52 6.30 -0.77
N THR A 100 -20.56 5.53 -0.28
CA THR A 100 -19.28 5.26 -0.94
C THR A 100 -18.96 3.77 -0.79
N LYS A 101 -18.01 3.29 -1.58
CA LYS A 101 -17.43 1.97 -1.41
C LYS A 101 -15.99 2.13 -0.95
N GLU A 102 -15.55 1.31 -0.01
CA GLU A 102 -14.17 1.31 0.46
C GLU A 102 -13.49 0.01 0.07
N ALA A 103 -12.39 0.12 -0.68
CA ALA A 103 -11.61 -1.02 -1.10
C ALA A 103 -10.33 -1.14 -0.27
N PHE A 104 -10.01 -2.37 0.11
CA PHE A 104 -8.85 -2.72 0.91
C PHE A 104 -8.05 -3.77 0.17
N LEU A 105 -6.80 -3.48 -0.14
CA LEU A 105 -5.86 -4.37 -0.82
C LEU A 105 -4.68 -4.63 0.11
N VAL A 106 -4.49 -5.89 0.50
CA VAL A 106 -3.37 -6.32 1.35
C VAL A 106 -2.29 -6.90 0.45
N MET A 107 -1.10 -6.30 0.50
CA MET A 107 0.08 -6.69 -0.27
C MET A 107 1.24 -7.02 0.66
N GLU A 108 2.27 -7.66 0.11
CA GLU A 108 3.55 -7.77 0.79
C GLU A 108 4.13 -6.38 1.12
N PHE A 109 4.82 -6.27 2.26
CA PHE A 109 5.45 -5.03 2.68
C PHE A 109 6.91 -5.00 2.25
N CYS A 110 7.26 -4.02 1.40
CA CYS A 110 8.64 -3.71 1.06
C CYS A 110 9.16 -2.62 2.01
N GLU A 111 10.15 -2.96 2.84
CA GLU A 111 10.68 -2.05 3.88
C GLU A 111 11.28 -0.74 3.34
N LYS A 112 11.78 -0.77 2.10
CA LYS A 112 12.49 0.34 1.47
C LYS A 112 11.94 0.60 0.07
N SER A 113 11.71 1.87 -0.24
CA SER A 113 11.54 2.32 -1.61
C SER A 113 12.90 2.60 -2.25
N LEU A 114 12.99 2.53 -3.58
CA LEU A 114 14.21 2.88 -4.30
C LEU A 114 14.60 4.36 -4.06
N VAL A 115 13.61 5.25 -3.89
CA VAL A 115 13.84 6.66 -3.53
C VAL A 115 14.53 6.78 -2.18
N ASN A 116 14.05 6.06 -1.16
CA ASN A 116 14.70 6.06 0.16
C ASN A 116 16.14 5.53 0.08
N VAL A 117 16.38 4.51 -0.75
CA VAL A 117 17.74 3.97 -0.96
C VAL A 117 18.63 5.03 -1.62
N LEU A 118 18.13 5.73 -2.63
CA LEU A 118 18.84 6.83 -3.30
C LEU A 118 19.19 7.96 -2.33
N GLU A 119 18.21 8.44 -1.57
CA GLU A 119 18.39 9.53 -0.60
C GLU A 119 19.37 9.16 0.51
N SER A 120 19.32 7.92 1.00
CA SER A 120 20.21 7.44 2.07
C SER A 120 21.69 7.34 1.68
N ARG A 121 22.01 7.36 0.38
CA ARG A 121 23.40 7.34 -0.12
C ARG A 121 24.05 8.73 -0.13
N GLY A 122 23.29 9.81 0.08
CA GLY A 122 23.80 11.17 0.00
C GLY A 122 24.34 11.48 -1.42
N ALA A 123 25.57 11.99 -1.50
CA ALA A 123 26.20 12.36 -2.77
C ALA A 123 26.75 11.16 -3.59
N GLY A 124 26.62 9.92 -3.08
CA GLY A 124 27.17 8.73 -3.73
C GLY A 124 26.28 8.18 -4.85
N TYR A 125 26.83 7.98 -6.04
CA TYR A 125 26.14 7.36 -7.18
C TYR A 125 26.06 5.84 -7.05
N PHE A 126 25.07 5.22 -7.70
CA PHE A 126 25.11 3.78 -7.96
C PHE A 126 26.22 3.46 -8.96
N ASP A 127 26.92 2.35 -8.75
CA ASP A 127 27.77 1.81 -9.80
C ASP A 127 26.92 1.26 -10.96
N GLU A 128 27.53 1.14 -12.12
CA GLU A 128 26.84 0.71 -13.34
C GLU A 128 26.16 -0.65 -13.17
N LYS A 129 26.78 -1.58 -12.44
CA LYS A 129 26.24 -2.92 -12.18
C LYS A 129 24.98 -2.86 -11.32
N GLN A 130 24.96 -2.00 -10.31
CA GLN A 130 23.78 -1.75 -9.47
C GLN A 130 22.64 -1.16 -10.30
N VAL A 131 22.93 -0.18 -11.16
CA VAL A 131 21.94 0.40 -12.07
C VAL A 131 21.36 -0.66 -13.00
N PHE A 132 22.20 -1.52 -13.60
CA PHE A 132 21.75 -2.59 -14.49
C PHE A 132 20.83 -3.59 -13.79
N VAL A 133 21.14 -3.99 -12.55
CA VAL A 133 20.29 -4.93 -11.81
C VAL A 133 18.91 -4.31 -11.54
N ILE A 134 18.87 -3.07 -11.05
CA ILE A 134 17.61 -2.36 -10.78
C ILE A 134 16.80 -2.23 -12.08
N PHE A 135 17.43 -1.79 -13.17
CA PHE A 135 16.74 -1.57 -14.44
C PHE A 135 16.24 -2.87 -15.05
N ARG A 136 17.04 -3.94 -15.04
CA ARG A 136 16.63 -5.27 -15.49
C ARG A 136 15.39 -5.76 -14.74
N ASP A 137 15.38 -5.62 -13.41
CA ASP A 137 14.27 -6.08 -12.58
C ASP A 137 12.98 -5.30 -12.89
N VAL A 138 13.08 -3.99 -13.13
CA VAL A 138 11.95 -3.16 -13.62
C VAL A 138 11.50 -3.63 -15.01
N CYS A 139 12.41 -3.85 -15.95
CA CYS A 139 12.09 -4.32 -17.29
C CYS A 139 11.39 -5.69 -17.29
N ASN A 140 11.81 -6.62 -16.43
CA ASN A 140 11.17 -7.93 -16.31
C ASN A 140 9.71 -7.79 -15.84
N ALA A 141 9.45 -6.95 -14.85
CA ALA A 141 8.08 -6.66 -14.40
C ALA A 141 7.22 -6.08 -15.54
N VAL A 142 7.75 -5.07 -16.26
CA VAL A 142 7.04 -4.43 -17.38
C VAL A 142 6.81 -5.42 -18.53
N PHE A 143 7.79 -6.27 -18.83
CA PHE A 143 7.65 -7.32 -19.85
C PHE A 143 6.51 -8.28 -19.50
N ALA A 144 6.43 -8.73 -18.25
CA ALA A 144 5.33 -9.57 -17.78
C ALA A 144 3.95 -8.89 -17.87
N MET A 145 3.89 -7.56 -17.81
CA MET A 145 2.64 -6.81 -18.01
C MET A 145 2.24 -6.65 -19.48
N HIS A 146 3.20 -6.73 -20.41
CA HIS A 146 2.96 -6.58 -21.84
C HIS A 146 2.66 -7.89 -22.57
N CYS A 147 2.96 -9.04 -21.94
CA CYS A 147 2.77 -10.38 -22.49
C CYS A 147 1.43 -10.98 -22.04
#